data_AF-A0A7S2GCQ8-F1
#
_entry.id   AF-A0A7S2GCQ8-F1
#
_cell.length_a   1.000
_cell.length_b   1.000
_cell.length_c   1.000
_cell.angle_alpha   90.00
_cell.angle_beta   90.00
_cell.angle_gamma   90.00
#
_symmetry.space_group_name_H-M   'P 1'
#
loop_
_entity.id
_entity.type
_entity.pdbx_description
1 polymer ?
#
loop_
_entity_poly.entity_id
_entity_poly.type
_entity_poly.pdbx_seq_one_letter_code
_entity_poly.pdbx_strand_id
1 'polypeptide(L)'
;MPRFVRKKQQIFDTDDAIRSTLPDLVQRKKRPLPKNYVKKERKRKTSSVSNAEGAKSSNKELIRPRTSRDDLVVTVRLARCKMPYRWREPLPPFVSILSETELFDQWSEAPDDTGAACISESVLHRSMNGDEVKDESWLSSSFIDLVLSRFAKTYRSMHFMPIEFSEFRLKTMQKSDMLQATDLVGKKIDYNIPKPVIFFANIANMHWNVLRVQHWPLKELQLFEPMGKPASRNGVSYRNIPQHIIHWLDTCWPLDEGHPKDSGGRSWIVQACSAITTQHQVNSFDCGVACLLYAEKCAQGMMKEDIHATTNQRDITEFRQCLQRCLRSLNSRSLNSRQVNSPRGNLSTCRWGGALSSTENA
;
A
#
# COMPACT_ATOMS: atom_id res chain seq x y z
N MET A 1 -36.04 -40.48 -25.05
CA MET A 1 -35.95 -40.42 -23.57
C MET A 1 -34.52 -40.74 -23.15
N PRO A 2 -33.73 -39.77 -22.66
CA PRO A 2 -32.32 -39.99 -22.33
C PRO A 2 -32.13 -40.49 -20.89
N ARG A 3 -31.25 -41.47 -20.74
CA ARG A 3 -30.83 -42.05 -19.44
C ARG A 3 -29.77 -41.16 -18.79
N PHE A 4 -30.01 -40.79 -17.53
CA PHE A 4 -29.04 -40.10 -16.68
C PHE A 4 -27.89 -41.04 -16.29
N VAL A 5 -26.65 -40.64 -16.60
CA VAL A 5 -25.42 -41.26 -16.09
C VAL A 5 -24.91 -40.39 -14.94
N ARG A 6 -24.90 -40.94 -13.71
CA ARG A 6 -24.26 -40.33 -12.53
C ARG A 6 -22.74 -40.44 -12.67
N LYS A 7 -22.02 -39.31 -12.76
CA LYS A 7 -20.57 -39.26 -12.52
C LYS A 7 -20.30 -39.23 -11.02
N LYS A 8 -19.51 -40.19 -10.53
CA LYS A 8 -18.92 -40.18 -9.19
C LYS A 8 -17.80 -39.14 -9.14
N GLN A 9 -17.85 -38.26 -8.16
CA GLN A 9 -16.76 -37.36 -7.78
C GLN A 9 -15.67 -38.21 -7.10
N GLN A 10 -14.46 -38.22 -7.65
CA GLN A 10 -13.30 -38.84 -7.02
C GLN A 10 -12.56 -37.75 -6.24
N ILE A 11 -12.52 -37.92 -4.93
CA ILE A 11 -11.70 -37.15 -3.99
C ILE A 11 -10.28 -37.71 -4.09
N PHE A 12 -9.30 -36.86 -4.40
CA PHE A 12 -7.89 -37.21 -4.26
C PHE A 12 -7.36 -36.51 -3.03
N ASP A 13 -7.11 -37.31 -1.99
CA ASP A 13 -6.18 -37.00 -0.91
C ASP A 13 -4.75 -37.10 -1.47
N THR A 14 -3.95 -36.05 -1.29
CA THR A 14 -2.50 -36.08 -1.50
C THR A 14 -1.83 -35.38 -0.33
N ASP A 15 -1.70 -36.13 0.77
CA ASP A 15 -0.62 -35.99 1.73
C ASP A 15 0.04 -37.38 1.86
N ASP A 16 1.35 -37.39 2.12
CA ASP A 16 2.23 -38.57 2.27
C ASP A 16 2.82 -39.20 0.99
N ALA A 17 3.84 -38.56 0.41
CA ALA A 17 4.91 -39.29 -0.30
C ALA A 17 6.17 -38.45 -0.61
N ILE A 18 6.84 -37.84 0.37
CA ILE A 18 8.27 -37.43 0.20
C ILE A 18 9.06 -37.70 1.49
N ARG A 19 9.37 -38.96 1.73
CA ARG A 19 10.53 -39.39 2.53
C ARG A 19 11.20 -40.58 1.82
N SER A 20 12.53 -40.61 1.91
CA SER A 20 13.46 -41.63 1.40
C SER A 20 13.84 -41.53 -0.07
N THR A 21 14.93 -40.81 -0.35
CA THR A 21 16.08 -41.32 -1.11
C THR A 21 17.22 -40.31 -1.07
N LEU A 22 18.18 -40.55 -0.17
CA LEU A 22 19.50 -39.90 -0.17
C LEU A 22 20.49 -40.88 -0.79
N PRO A 23 21.31 -40.45 -1.77
CA PRO A 23 22.62 -41.05 -1.99
C PRO A 23 23.71 -40.19 -1.34
N ASP A 24 24.60 -40.90 -0.66
CA ASP A 24 25.84 -40.43 -0.08
C ASP A 24 26.88 -40.04 -1.16
N LEU A 25 27.87 -39.26 -0.72
CA LEU A 25 29.12 -38.87 -1.39
C LEU A 25 29.06 -37.75 -2.45
N VAL A 26 29.67 -36.61 -2.12
CA VAL A 26 31.00 -36.21 -2.66
C VAL A 26 31.56 -35.05 -1.82
N GLN A 27 32.73 -35.27 -1.25
CA GLN A 27 33.56 -34.27 -0.58
C GLN A 27 33.89 -33.11 -1.55
N ARG A 28 33.47 -31.88 -1.24
CA ARG A 28 33.95 -30.68 -1.92
C ARG A 28 35.07 -30.00 -1.12
N LYS A 29 36.27 -30.10 -1.69
CA LYS A 29 37.50 -29.39 -1.33
C LYS A 29 37.25 -27.87 -1.21
N LYS A 30 37.77 -27.28 -0.12
CA LYS A 30 37.91 -25.83 0.08
C LYS A 30 38.69 -25.21 -1.08
N ARG A 31 38.09 -24.26 -1.80
CA ARG A 31 38.83 -23.38 -2.73
C ARG A 31 39.39 -22.18 -1.96
N PRO A 32 40.66 -21.81 -2.14
CA PRO A 32 41.22 -20.62 -1.53
C PRO A 32 40.72 -19.35 -2.25
N LEU A 33 40.53 -18.29 -1.44
CA LEU A 33 40.21 -16.94 -1.90
C LEU A 33 41.36 -16.36 -2.74
N PRO A 34 41.07 -15.66 -3.86
CA PRO A 34 42.10 -14.94 -4.58
C PRO A 34 42.48 -13.67 -3.81
N LYS A 35 43.76 -13.61 -3.42
CA LYS A 35 44.44 -12.38 -3.02
C LYS A 35 44.69 -11.53 -4.28
N ASN A 36 44.76 -10.21 -4.07
CA ASN A 36 45.22 -9.15 -4.97
C ASN A 36 44.14 -8.39 -5.74
N TYR A 37 43.56 -7.38 -5.06
CA TYR A 37 43.02 -6.20 -5.73
C TYR A 37 44.04 -5.07 -5.59
N VAL A 38 44.89 -4.89 -6.60
CA VAL A 38 45.85 -3.79 -6.69
C VAL A 38 45.09 -2.52 -7.10
N LYS A 39 45.15 -1.52 -6.22
CA LYS A 39 44.59 -0.18 -6.36
C LYS A 39 45.32 0.53 -7.52
N LYS A 40 44.69 0.64 -8.70
CA LYS A 40 45.21 1.47 -9.80
C LYS A 40 44.90 2.94 -9.53
N GLU A 41 45.89 3.63 -8.99
CA GLU A 41 45.89 5.08 -8.76
C GLU A 41 46.05 5.82 -10.10
N ARG A 42 44.99 6.52 -10.53
CA ARG A 42 45.02 7.37 -11.72
C ARG A 42 45.71 8.69 -11.38
N LYS A 43 47.01 8.79 -11.67
CA LYS A 43 47.74 10.07 -11.71
C LYS A 43 47.16 10.96 -12.83
N ARG A 44 46.53 12.07 -12.46
CA ARG A 44 46.20 13.18 -13.37
C ARG A 44 47.51 13.89 -13.73
N LYS A 45 47.90 13.84 -15.01
CA LYS A 45 48.94 14.71 -15.57
C LYS A 45 48.34 16.10 -15.78
N THR A 46 48.86 17.07 -15.05
CA THR A 46 48.76 18.50 -15.36
C THR A 46 49.76 18.81 -16.47
N SER A 47 49.27 19.19 -17.64
CA SER A 47 50.08 19.77 -18.72
C SER A 47 49.85 21.29 -18.72
N SER A 48 50.87 22.00 -18.24
CA SER A 48 51.10 23.41 -18.49
C SER A 48 51.44 23.62 -19.96
N VAL A 49 50.70 24.49 -20.65
CA VAL A 49 51.06 25.02 -21.97
C VAL A 49 51.44 26.48 -21.79
N SER A 50 52.71 26.76 -22.06
CA SER A 50 53.31 28.08 -22.11
C SER A 50 53.04 28.76 -23.45
N ASN A 51 52.93 30.09 -23.37
CA ASN A 51 52.79 31.06 -24.45
C ASN A 51 53.87 30.93 -25.55
N ALA A 52 53.48 31.29 -26.78
CA ALA A 52 54.37 31.88 -27.77
C ALA A 52 53.58 32.87 -28.65
N GLU A 53 54.16 34.05 -28.81
CA GLU A 53 53.69 35.21 -29.57
C GLU A 53 53.77 34.99 -31.08
N GLY A 54 53.00 35.76 -31.87
CA GLY A 54 53.19 35.78 -33.33
C GLY A 54 52.16 36.60 -34.14
N ALA A 55 52.39 37.90 -34.22
CA ALA A 55 52.21 38.80 -35.38
C ALA A 55 50.86 38.91 -36.16
N LYS A 56 50.27 40.11 -36.02
CA LYS A 56 49.78 41.06 -37.04
C LYS A 56 49.37 40.52 -38.43
N SER A 57 48.10 40.68 -38.78
CA SER A 57 47.71 41.21 -40.11
C SER A 57 46.36 41.92 -40.04
N SER A 58 46.35 43.11 -40.63
CA SER A 58 45.26 44.05 -40.76
C SER A 58 44.20 43.58 -41.77
N ASN A 59 42.93 43.62 -41.40
CA ASN A 59 41.88 43.93 -42.37
C ASN A 59 40.76 44.72 -41.69
N LYS A 60 40.64 45.98 -42.11
CA LYS A 60 39.50 46.85 -41.82
C LYS A 60 38.40 46.47 -42.81
N GLU A 61 37.28 45.94 -42.34
CA GLU A 61 36.03 46.06 -43.10
C GLU A 61 34.78 45.96 -42.22
N LEU A 62 33.97 47.01 -42.33
CA LEU A 62 32.54 47.13 -42.07
C LEU A 62 31.97 46.55 -40.77
N ILE A 63 31.94 47.42 -39.76
CA ILE A 63 31.05 47.33 -38.59
C ILE A 63 29.61 47.47 -39.09
N ARG A 64 28.90 46.34 -39.22
CA ARG A 64 27.43 46.33 -39.14
C ARG A 64 27.06 46.33 -37.66
N PRO A 65 26.09 47.15 -37.21
CA PRO A 65 25.64 47.12 -35.82
C PRO A 65 25.03 45.74 -35.55
N ARG A 66 25.76 44.91 -34.79
CA ARG A 66 25.16 43.79 -34.07
C ARG A 66 24.13 44.41 -33.15
N THR A 67 22.85 44.24 -33.47
CA THR A 67 21.77 44.38 -32.50
C THR A 67 22.19 43.57 -31.29
N SER A 68 22.48 44.30 -30.21
CA SER A 68 22.61 43.78 -28.86
C SER A 68 21.54 42.72 -28.69
N ARG A 69 21.96 41.45 -28.62
CA ARG A 69 21.17 40.43 -27.95
C ARG A 69 21.21 40.89 -26.51
N ASP A 70 20.28 41.78 -26.19
CA ASP A 70 19.99 42.13 -24.82
C ASP A 70 19.85 40.83 -24.08
N ASP A 71 20.71 40.69 -23.08
CA ASP A 71 20.70 39.64 -22.11
C ASP A 71 19.27 39.57 -21.54
N LEU A 72 18.46 38.70 -22.15
CA LEU A 72 17.37 38.02 -21.49
C LEU A 72 18.03 37.12 -20.44
N VAL A 73 18.59 37.75 -19.41
CA VAL A 73 18.60 37.20 -18.07
C VAL A 73 17.13 36.98 -17.77
N VAL A 74 16.65 35.81 -18.17
CA VAL A 74 15.48 35.19 -17.55
C VAL A 74 15.93 35.04 -16.11
N THR A 75 15.70 36.10 -15.34
CA THR A 75 15.66 36.04 -13.91
C THR A 75 14.54 35.05 -13.68
N VAL A 76 14.91 33.78 -13.53
CA VAL A 76 14.07 32.80 -12.89
C VAL A 76 13.95 33.37 -11.50
N ARG A 77 12.99 34.29 -11.33
CA ARG A 77 12.26 34.44 -10.08
C ARG A 77 11.74 33.03 -9.88
N LEU A 78 12.56 32.21 -9.23
CA LEU A 78 12.11 31.20 -8.31
C LEU A 78 11.10 31.99 -7.50
N ALA A 79 9.83 31.92 -7.94
CA ALA A 79 8.72 32.15 -7.07
C ALA A 79 9.16 31.36 -5.86
N ARG A 80 9.45 32.07 -4.77
CA ARG A 80 9.49 31.47 -3.46
C ARG A 80 8.10 30.87 -3.38
N CYS A 81 7.95 29.63 -3.89
CA CYS A 81 6.84 28.75 -3.63
C CYS A 81 6.71 28.94 -2.16
N LYS A 82 5.64 29.63 -1.75
CA LYS A 82 5.33 29.82 -0.36
C LYS A 82 5.37 28.39 0.15
N MET A 83 6.46 28.05 0.84
CA MET A 83 6.65 26.71 1.39
C MET A 83 5.30 26.40 2.03
N PRO A 84 4.62 25.31 1.64
CA PRO A 84 3.30 25.01 2.15
C PRO A 84 3.31 25.27 3.65
N TYR A 85 2.29 25.96 4.17
CA TYR A 85 2.26 26.54 5.52
C TYR A 85 2.81 25.60 6.63
N ARG A 86 2.68 24.29 6.40
CA ARG A 86 3.22 23.17 7.18
C ARG A 86 4.74 23.12 7.43
N TRP A 87 5.59 23.81 6.66
CA TRP A 87 7.05 23.75 6.83
C TRP A 87 7.61 24.68 7.93
N ARG A 88 6.76 25.42 8.65
CA ARG A 88 7.20 26.41 9.65
C ARG A 88 7.03 25.99 11.10
N GLU A 89 6.24 24.97 11.37
CA GLU A 89 5.95 24.51 12.73
C GLU A 89 6.33 23.02 12.85
N PRO A 90 6.80 22.56 14.02
CA PRO A 90 6.98 21.14 14.26
C PRO A 90 5.63 20.44 14.00
N LEU A 91 5.68 19.32 13.27
CA LEU A 91 4.47 18.53 13.03
C LEU A 91 3.87 18.13 14.37
N PRO A 92 2.53 18.26 14.54
CA PRO A 92 1.89 17.77 15.75
C PRO A 92 2.19 16.27 15.90
N PRO A 93 2.25 15.76 17.14
CA PRO A 93 2.45 14.33 17.37
C PRO A 93 1.37 13.54 16.62
N PHE A 94 1.77 12.44 16.00
CA PHE A 94 0.83 11.55 15.33
C PHE A 94 -0.12 10.94 16.36
N VAL A 95 -1.42 11.08 16.13
CA VAL A 95 -2.47 10.45 16.93
C VAL A 95 -3.32 9.60 15.98
N SER A 96 -3.38 8.30 16.24
CA SER A 96 -4.20 7.38 15.43
C SER A 96 -5.68 7.54 15.77
N ILE A 97 -6.54 7.52 14.76
CA ILE A 97 -8.00 7.45 14.94
C ILE A 97 -8.44 6.18 15.67
N LEU A 98 -7.59 5.14 15.68
CA LEU A 98 -7.86 3.89 16.39
C LEU A 98 -7.69 4.03 17.91
N SER A 99 -7.11 5.15 18.38
CA SER A 99 -7.03 5.45 19.81
C SER A 99 -8.32 6.02 20.38
N GLU A 100 -9.22 6.52 19.54
CA GLU A 100 -10.50 7.10 19.94
C GLU A 100 -11.55 6.01 20.15
N THR A 101 -11.85 5.68 21.40
CA THR A 101 -12.80 4.62 21.77
C THR A 101 -14.24 4.92 21.36
N GLU A 102 -14.68 6.18 21.36
CA GLU A 102 -16.09 6.55 21.12
C GLU A 102 -16.55 6.30 19.69
N LEU A 103 -15.60 6.24 18.78
CA LEU A 103 -15.84 6.30 17.36
C LEU A 103 -16.18 4.91 16.75
N PHE A 104 -16.09 3.85 17.55
CA PHE A 104 -16.27 2.46 17.14
C PHE A 104 -17.71 1.94 17.12
N ASP A 105 -18.68 2.68 17.66
CA ASP A 105 -20.10 2.25 17.63
C ASP A 105 -20.64 2.14 16.19
N GLN A 106 -20.00 2.84 15.24
CA GLN A 106 -20.34 2.86 13.82
C GLN A 106 -19.78 1.65 13.01
N TRP A 107 -19.13 0.68 13.64
CA TRP A 107 -18.72 -0.56 12.96
C TRP A 107 -19.86 -1.57 12.85
N SER A 108 -20.83 -1.51 13.76
CA SER A 108 -21.95 -2.45 13.82
C SER A 108 -23.20 -1.98 13.09
N GLU A 109 -23.25 -0.71 12.66
CA GLU A 109 -24.33 -0.24 11.81
C GLU A 109 -24.22 -0.93 10.45
N ALA A 110 -25.24 -1.74 10.13
CA ALA A 110 -25.35 -2.40 8.85
C ALA A 110 -25.19 -1.35 7.74
N PRO A 111 -24.38 -1.61 6.71
CA PRO A 111 -24.28 -0.67 5.60
C PRO A 111 -25.68 -0.44 5.03
N ASP A 112 -26.05 0.83 4.85
CA ASP A 112 -27.14 1.19 3.96
C ASP A 112 -26.94 0.43 2.64
N ASP A 113 -28.04 0.00 1.99
CA ASP A 113 -28.20 -0.89 0.81
C ASP A 113 -27.25 -0.68 -0.41
N THR A 114 -26.30 0.24 -0.31
CA THR A 114 -25.27 0.66 -1.26
C THR A 114 -24.24 -0.39 -1.70
N GLY A 115 -24.36 -1.65 -1.28
CA GLY A 115 -23.52 -2.73 -1.82
C GLY A 115 -22.01 -2.60 -1.52
N ALA A 116 -21.65 -1.82 -0.49
CA ALA A 116 -20.28 -1.80 0.02
C ALA A 116 -19.87 -3.22 0.44
N ALA A 117 -18.59 -3.57 0.27
CA ALA A 117 -18.06 -4.87 0.65
C ALA A 117 -18.37 -5.13 2.13
N CYS A 118 -19.41 -5.92 2.39
CA CYS A 118 -19.79 -6.32 3.73
C CYS A 118 -18.61 -7.11 4.27
N ILE A 119 -17.92 -6.54 5.26
CA ILE A 119 -16.87 -7.28 5.96
C ILE A 119 -17.58 -8.48 6.57
N SER A 120 -17.24 -9.67 6.06
CA SER A 120 -17.89 -10.90 6.51
C SER A 120 -17.81 -10.97 8.04
N GLU A 121 -18.91 -11.32 8.68
CA GLU A 121 -18.97 -11.59 10.13
C GLU A 121 -17.85 -12.57 10.55
N SER A 122 -17.44 -13.48 9.65
CA SER A 122 -16.30 -14.38 9.84
C SER A 122 -14.94 -13.69 9.93
N VAL A 123 -14.73 -12.58 9.22
CA VAL A 123 -13.51 -11.76 9.28
C VAL A 123 -13.48 -10.98 10.58
N LEU A 124 -14.61 -10.39 10.96
CA LEU A 124 -14.74 -9.72 12.25
C LEU A 124 -14.50 -10.71 13.38
N HIS A 125 -15.15 -11.87 13.36
CA HIS A 125 -14.99 -12.92 14.38
C HIS A 125 -13.54 -13.43 14.47
N ARG A 126 -12.86 -13.66 13.34
CA ARG A 126 -11.44 -14.05 13.34
C ARG A 126 -10.54 -12.96 13.92
N SER A 127 -10.79 -11.71 13.52
CA SER A 127 -10.06 -10.54 14.04
C SER A 127 -10.28 -10.36 15.54
N MET A 128 -11.50 -10.62 16.01
CA MET A 128 -11.90 -10.55 17.41
C MET A 128 -11.22 -11.59 18.29
N ASN A 129 -10.78 -12.73 17.75
CA ASN A 129 -9.97 -13.67 18.54
C ASN A 129 -8.60 -13.06 18.95
N GLY A 130 -8.18 -11.95 18.32
CA GLY A 130 -6.98 -11.20 18.70
C GLY A 130 -5.66 -11.87 18.30
N ASP A 131 -5.71 -13.07 17.74
CA ASP A 131 -4.52 -13.82 17.32
C ASP A 131 -3.70 -13.09 16.25
N GLU A 132 -4.36 -12.31 15.38
CA GLU A 132 -3.71 -11.63 14.26
C GLU A 132 -2.86 -10.43 14.69
N VAL A 133 -3.12 -9.83 15.85
CA VAL A 133 -2.41 -8.64 16.35
C VAL A 133 -1.43 -8.93 17.49
N LYS A 134 -1.22 -10.20 17.86
CA LYS A 134 -0.19 -10.57 18.85
C LYS A 134 1.18 -10.08 18.42
N ASP A 135 2.10 -9.95 19.37
CA ASP A 135 3.37 -9.25 19.17
C ASP A 135 4.20 -9.80 17.99
N GLU A 136 4.10 -11.10 17.68
CA GLU A 136 4.86 -11.74 16.60
C GLU A 136 3.98 -12.20 15.42
N SER A 137 2.71 -11.82 15.42
CA SER A 137 1.75 -12.23 14.39
C SER A 137 1.81 -11.32 13.16
N TRP A 138 1.74 -11.96 12.01
CA TRP A 138 1.59 -11.30 10.72
C TRP A 138 0.12 -10.91 10.53
N LEU A 139 -0.12 -9.69 10.05
CA LEU A 139 -1.49 -9.25 9.77
C LEU A 139 -2.01 -9.95 8.51
N SER A 140 -3.25 -10.45 8.57
CA SER A 140 -3.94 -10.99 7.39
C SER A 140 -4.48 -9.86 6.50
N SER A 141 -4.72 -10.17 5.22
CA SER A 141 -5.37 -9.24 4.29
C SER A 141 -6.72 -8.76 4.83
N SER A 142 -7.51 -9.67 5.39
CA SER A 142 -8.86 -9.39 5.89
C SER A 142 -8.84 -8.40 7.07
N PHE A 143 -7.85 -8.54 7.97
CA PHE A 143 -7.69 -7.61 9.08
C PHE A 143 -7.17 -6.25 8.63
N ILE A 144 -6.27 -6.21 7.64
CA ILE A 144 -5.84 -4.95 7.03
C ILE A 144 -7.05 -4.23 6.40
N ASP A 145 -7.85 -4.90 5.58
CA ASP A 145 -9.06 -4.31 4.98
C ASP A 145 -10.06 -3.86 6.06
N LEU A 146 -10.20 -4.60 7.17
CA LEU A 146 -11.01 -4.18 8.30
C LEU A 146 -10.55 -2.82 8.86
N VAL A 147 -9.25 -2.65 9.12
CA VAL A 147 -8.69 -1.37 9.60
C VAL A 147 -8.79 -0.28 8.53
N LEU A 148 -8.53 -0.59 7.26
CA LEU A 148 -8.64 0.37 6.16
C LEU A 148 -10.07 0.84 5.96
N SER A 149 -11.08 0.00 6.23
CA SER A 149 -12.49 0.40 6.11
C SER A 149 -12.80 1.54 7.06
N ARG A 150 -12.17 1.52 8.24
CA ARG A 150 -12.26 2.60 9.21
C ARG A 150 -11.56 3.85 8.71
N PHE A 151 -10.35 3.71 8.16
CA PHE A 151 -9.65 4.84 7.57
C PHE A 151 -10.46 5.47 6.42
N ALA A 152 -11.09 4.67 5.56
CA ALA A 152 -11.91 5.16 4.46
C ALA A 152 -13.16 5.91 4.93
N LYS A 153 -13.81 5.47 6.02
CA LYS A 153 -14.95 6.18 6.63
C LYS A 153 -14.54 7.54 7.22
N THR A 154 -13.36 7.60 7.84
CA THR A 154 -12.85 8.82 8.49
C THR A 154 -12.20 9.81 7.51
N TYR A 155 -11.26 9.34 6.70
CA TYR A 155 -10.38 10.18 5.89
C TYR A 155 -10.90 10.34 4.45
N ARG A 156 -11.90 11.22 4.27
CA ARG A 156 -12.58 11.45 2.98
C ARG A 156 -11.73 12.11 1.88
N SER A 157 -10.53 12.58 2.22
CA SER A 157 -9.57 13.22 1.32
C SER A 157 -8.79 12.22 0.45
N MET A 158 -8.90 10.92 0.73
CA MET A 158 -8.13 9.84 0.11
C MET A 158 -9.04 8.65 -0.19
N HIS A 159 -8.67 7.85 -1.19
CA HIS A 159 -9.31 6.56 -1.46
C HIS A 159 -8.44 5.42 -0.95
N PHE A 160 -9.05 4.43 -0.30
CA PHE A 160 -8.41 3.19 0.11
C PHE A 160 -8.97 2.06 -0.74
N MET A 161 -8.13 1.40 -1.51
CA MET A 161 -8.57 0.32 -2.38
C MET A 161 -8.60 -1.00 -1.60
N PRO A 162 -9.62 -1.86 -1.78
CA PRO A 162 -9.62 -3.19 -1.21
C PRO A 162 -8.40 -4.00 -1.66
N ILE A 163 -7.82 -4.80 -0.77
CA ILE A 163 -6.72 -5.71 -1.15
C ILE A 163 -7.18 -6.67 -2.25
N GLU A 164 -8.42 -7.14 -2.21
CA GLU A 164 -8.96 -8.01 -3.26
C GLU A 164 -8.97 -7.31 -4.64
N PHE A 165 -9.21 -6.00 -4.65
CA PHE A 165 -9.21 -5.23 -5.88
C PHE A 165 -7.83 -5.22 -6.53
N SER A 166 -6.78 -4.89 -5.76
CA SER A 166 -5.41 -4.91 -6.27
C SER A 166 -4.97 -6.33 -6.63
N GLU A 167 -5.07 -7.28 -5.71
CA GLU A 167 -4.45 -8.59 -5.86
C GLU A 167 -5.20 -9.55 -6.81
N PHE A 168 -6.51 -9.37 -7.02
CA PHE A 168 -7.30 -10.28 -7.85
C PHE A 168 -8.03 -9.57 -8.98
N ARG A 169 -8.88 -8.59 -8.66
CA ARG A 169 -9.80 -8.03 -9.67
C ARG A 169 -9.05 -7.33 -10.80
N LEU A 170 -8.01 -6.55 -10.51
CA LEU A 170 -7.24 -5.84 -11.54
C LEU A 170 -6.55 -6.76 -12.56
N LYS A 171 -6.28 -8.03 -12.21
CA LYS A 171 -5.64 -8.99 -13.12
C LYS A 171 -6.56 -9.48 -14.23
N THR A 172 -7.87 -9.45 -14.00
CA THR A 172 -8.89 -9.99 -14.91
C THR A 172 -9.83 -8.92 -15.46
N MET A 173 -9.74 -7.69 -14.94
CA MET A 173 -10.61 -6.58 -15.31
C MET A 173 -10.37 -6.11 -16.74
N GLN A 174 -11.46 -5.88 -17.48
CA GLN A 174 -11.40 -5.26 -18.79
C GLN A 174 -11.23 -3.74 -18.67
N LYS A 175 -10.67 -3.11 -19.71
CA LYS A 175 -10.41 -1.66 -19.73
C LYS A 175 -11.66 -0.81 -19.45
N SER A 176 -12.83 -1.22 -19.96
CA SER A 176 -14.11 -0.54 -19.71
C SER A 176 -14.52 -0.52 -18.23
N ASP A 177 -14.16 -1.58 -17.51
CA ASP A 177 -14.59 -1.81 -16.13
C ASP A 177 -13.64 -1.14 -15.14
N MET A 178 -12.40 -0.87 -15.56
CA MET A 178 -11.39 -0.17 -14.76
C MET A 178 -11.86 1.21 -14.30
N LEU A 179 -12.67 1.90 -15.12
CA LEU A 179 -13.26 3.22 -14.82
C LEU A 179 -14.49 3.15 -13.90
N GLN A 180 -14.92 1.94 -13.53
CA GLN A 180 -16.02 1.71 -12.60
C GLN A 180 -15.51 1.29 -11.22
N ALA A 181 -14.21 1.44 -10.95
CA ALA A 181 -13.64 1.09 -9.67
C ALA A 181 -14.29 1.87 -8.53
N THR A 182 -14.48 1.18 -7.41
CA THR A 182 -14.94 1.74 -6.15
C THR A 182 -13.86 1.52 -5.09
N ASP A 183 -13.76 2.43 -4.14
CA ASP A 183 -12.93 2.24 -2.96
C ASP A 183 -13.58 1.24 -1.97
N LEU A 184 -12.92 1.05 -0.83
CA LEU A 184 -13.29 0.08 0.20
C LEU A 184 -14.66 0.33 0.85
N VAL A 185 -15.20 1.56 0.78
CA VAL A 185 -16.55 1.89 1.27
C VAL A 185 -17.57 1.95 0.14
N GLY A 186 -17.24 1.42 -1.04
CA GLY A 186 -18.13 1.38 -2.21
C GLY A 186 -18.23 2.73 -2.94
N LYS A 187 -17.42 3.72 -2.58
CA LYS A 187 -17.47 5.03 -3.24
C LYS A 187 -16.74 4.95 -4.58
N LYS A 188 -17.42 5.36 -5.64
CA LYS A 188 -16.86 5.42 -6.99
C LYS A 188 -15.67 6.38 -7.04
N ILE A 189 -14.60 5.98 -7.72
CA ILE A 189 -13.43 6.83 -7.95
C ILE A 189 -13.80 7.90 -8.96
N ASP A 190 -13.63 9.17 -8.59
CA ASP A 190 -13.77 10.30 -9.52
C ASP A 190 -12.41 10.63 -10.13
N TYR A 191 -12.21 10.23 -11.38
CA TYR A 191 -10.95 10.42 -12.09
C TYR A 191 -10.68 11.88 -12.47
N ASN A 192 -11.68 12.76 -12.44
CA ASN A 192 -11.54 14.19 -12.74
C ASN A 192 -11.08 15.00 -11.53
N ILE A 193 -11.33 14.51 -10.32
CA ILE A 193 -10.92 15.15 -9.06
C ILE A 193 -9.90 14.23 -8.40
N PRO A 194 -8.60 14.36 -8.75
CA PRO A 194 -7.60 13.38 -8.39
C PRO A 194 -7.27 13.46 -6.90
N LYS A 195 -7.92 12.58 -6.13
CA LYS A 195 -7.57 12.32 -4.73
C LYS A 195 -6.44 11.29 -4.66
N PRO A 196 -5.56 11.37 -3.65
CA PRO A 196 -4.60 10.31 -3.43
C PRO A 196 -5.29 8.95 -3.26
N VAL A 197 -4.63 7.90 -3.73
CA VAL A 197 -5.12 6.51 -3.65
C VAL A 197 -4.09 5.65 -2.93
N ILE A 198 -4.55 4.83 -1.99
CA ILE A 198 -3.75 3.86 -1.26
C ILE A 198 -4.05 2.45 -1.75
N PHE A 199 -2.98 1.71 -2.04
CA PHE A 199 -3.02 0.28 -2.29
C PHE A 199 -2.15 -0.44 -1.28
N PHE A 200 -2.61 -1.63 -0.87
CA PHE A 200 -1.78 -2.62 -0.23
C PHE A 200 -1.40 -3.68 -1.25
N ALA A 201 -0.14 -4.09 -1.23
CA ALA A 201 0.41 -5.12 -2.09
C ALA A 201 1.11 -6.17 -1.22
N ASN A 202 0.78 -7.45 -1.44
CA ASN A 202 1.42 -8.56 -0.75
C ASN A 202 2.46 -9.21 -1.67
N ILE A 203 3.72 -8.85 -1.48
CA ILE A 203 4.82 -9.33 -2.32
C ILE A 203 5.14 -10.78 -1.93
N ALA A 204 4.95 -11.68 -2.91
CA ALA A 204 5.18 -13.12 -2.78
C ALA A 204 4.40 -13.78 -1.63
N ASN A 205 3.27 -13.20 -1.22
CA ASN A 205 2.48 -13.65 -0.06
C ASN A 205 3.28 -13.68 1.26
N MET A 206 4.36 -12.90 1.33
CA MET A 206 5.30 -12.92 2.45
C MET A 206 5.65 -11.53 2.99
N HIS A 207 5.16 -10.46 2.36
CA HIS A 207 5.58 -9.12 2.74
C HIS A 207 4.62 -8.05 2.28
N TRP A 208 4.18 -7.22 3.22
CA TRP A 208 3.26 -6.12 2.93
C TRP A 208 4.02 -4.84 2.56
N ASN A 209 3.56 -4.23 1.47
CA ASN A 209 3.94 -2.89 1.05
C ASN A 209 2.71 -2.01 0.86
N VAL A 210 2.91 -0.70 1.06
CA VAL A 210 1.90 0.32 0.75
C VAL A 210 2.35 1.16 -0.42
N LEU A 211 1.42 1.40 -1.34
CA LEU A 211 1.60 2.31 -2.45
C LEU A 211 0.68 3.51 -2.25
N ARG A 212 1.22 4.73 -2.37
CA ARG A 212 0.44 5.96 -2.49
C ARG A 212 0.57 6.52 -3.89
N VAL A 213 -0.56 6.66 -4.57
CA VAL A 213 -0.66 7.48 -5.78
C VAL A 213 -0.90 8.91 -5.34
N GLN A 214 0.06 9.79 -5.55
CA GLN A 214 -0.06 11.22 -5.28
C GLN A 214 -0.23 11.95 -6.61
N HIS A 215 -1.23 12.81 -6.73
CA HIS A 215 -1.46 13.58 -7.96
C HIS A 215 -0.99 15.04 -7.89
N TRP A 216 -0.87 15.60 -6.69
CA TRP A 216 -0.48 16.98 -6.44
C TRP A 216 0.37 17.09 -5.17
N PRO A 217 1.39 17.98 -5.08
CA PRO A 217 1.82 18.93 -6.09
C PRO A 217 2.56 18.30 -7.27
N LEU A 218 3.06 17.08 -7.09
CA LEU A 218 3.72 16.29 -8.12
C LEU A 218 3.02 14.95 -8.27
N LYS A 219 2.88 14.50 -9.52
CA LYS A 219 2.36 13.16 -9.83
C LYS A 219 3.45 12.14 -9.49
N GLU A 220 3.24 11.35 -8.45
CA GLU A 220 4.22 10.37 -7.98
C GLU A 220 3.52 9.07 -7.57
N LEU A 221 4.18 7.95 -7.84
CA LEU A 221 3.82 6.66 -7.28
C LEU A 221 4.81 6.30 -6.17
N GLN A 222 4.37 6.37 -4.92
CA GLN A 222 5.26 6.29 -3.78
C GLN A 222 5.16 4.91 -3.13
N LEU A 223 6.28 4.19 -3.07
CA LEU A 223 6.41 2.89 -2.43
C LEU A 223 6.89 3.04 -0.99
N PHE A 224 6.04 2.67 -0.04
CA PHE A 224 6.36 2.57 1.38
C PHE A 224 6.70 1.12 1.71
N GLU A 225 8.01 0.85 1.75
CA GLU A 225 8.61 -0.45 2.06
C GLU A 225 9.21 -0.39 3.48
N PRO A 226 8.59 -1.03 4.49
CA PRO A 226 9.03 -0.94 5.88
C PRO A 226 10.49 -1.37 6.12
N MET A 227 11.01 -2.30 5.32
CA MET A 227 12.41 -2.76 5.41
C MET A 227 13.40 -1.79 4.77
N GLY A 228 12.90 -0.71 4.16
CA GLY A 228 13.70 0.27 3.44
C GLY A 228 14.15 -0.23 2.07
N LYS A 229 14.88 0.64 1.36
CA LYS A 229 15.39 0.32 0.04
C LYS A 229 16.72 -0.45 0.15
N PRO A 230 16.89 -1.62 -0.50
CA PRO A 230 18.19 -2.27 -0.57
C PRO A 230 19.21 -1.35 -1.22
N ALA A 231 20.36 -1.13 -0.56
CA ALA A 231 21.39 -0.17 -0.97
C ALA A 231 21.92 -0.36 -2.41
N SER A 232 21.74 -1.56 -2.99
CA SER A 232 22.21 -1.92 -4.33
C SER A 232 21.26 -1.57 -5.48
N ARG A 233 20.04 -1.08 -5.20
CA ARG A 233 19.02 -0.87 -6.24
C ARG A 233 18.86 0.60 -6.61
N ASN A 234 18.90 0.89 -7.90
CA ASN A 234 18.49 2.18 -8.44
C ASN A 234 17.00 2.10 -8.84
N GLY A 235 16.18 3.02 -8.34
CA GLY A 235 14.75 3.10 -8.66
C GLY A 235 13.82 2.06 -8.00
N VAL A 236 12.53 2.19 -8.32
CA VAL A 236 11.46 1.22 -8.02
C VAL A 236 11.20 0.39 -9.28
N SER A 237 10.81 -0.88 -9.13
CA SER A 237 10.60 -1.79 -10.25
C SER A 237 9.31 -2.59 -10.08
N TYR A 238 8.90 -3.31 -11.14
CA TYR A 238 7.77 -4.26 -11.11
C TYR A 238 7.92 -5.41 -10.09
N ARG A 239 9.10 -5.60 -9.50
CA ARG A 239 9.28 -6.54 -8.38
C ARG A 239 8.63 -6.05 -7.08
N ASN A 240 8.43 -4.74 -6.96
CA ASN A 240 7.91 -4.10 -5.77
C ASN A 240 6.50 -3.54 -5.98
N ILE A 241 6.14 -3.25 -7.23
CA ILE A 241 4.83 -2.72 -7.60
C ILE A 241 4.19 -3.70 -8.58
N PRO A 242 3.03 -4.28 -8.24
CA PRO A 242 2.32 -5.16 -9.15
C PRO A 242 1.98 -4.48 -10.49
N GLN A 243 2.27 -5.17 -11.61
CA GLN A 243 2.12 -4.63 -12.96
C GLN A 243 0.68 -4.21 -13.30
N HIS A 244 -0.32 -4.93 -12.78
CA HIS A 244 -1.73 -4.61 -13.00
C HIS A 244 -2.15 -3.29 -12.33
N ILE A 245 -1.50 -2.88 -11.23
CA ILE A 245 -1.71 -1.56 -10.63
C ILE A 245 -1.17 -0.48 -11.58
N ILE A 246 0.04 -0.65 -12.10
CA ILE A 246 0.61 0.29 -13.09
C ILE A 246 -0.29 0.40 -14.32
N HIS A 247 -0.75 -0.73 -14.86
CA HIS A 247 -1.63 -0.75 -16.02
C HIS A 247 -2.96 -0.02 -15.78
N TRP A 248 -3.56 -0.22 -14.59
CA TRP A 248 -4.78 0.49 -14.20
C TRP A 248 -4.54 1.99 -14.07
N LEU A 249 -3.42 2.42 -13.47
CA LEU A 249 -3.06 3.83 -13.33
C LEU A 249 -2.80 4.49 -14.69
N ASP A 250 -2.05 3.84 -15.58
CA ASP A 250 -1.77 4.33 -16.93
C ASP A 250 -3.05 4.43 -17.77
N THR A 251 -4.05 3.60 -17.48
CA THR A 251 -5.36 3.61 -18.13
C THR A 251 -6.28 4.72 -17.59
N CYS A 252 -6.36 4.85 -16.27
CA CYS A 252 -7.38 5.70 -15.63
C CYS A 252 -6.88 7.12 -15.33
N TRP A 253 -5.57 7.30 -15.14
CA TRP A 253 -4.92 8.59 -14.93
C TRP A 253 -3.67 8.70 -15.82
N PRO A 254 -3.84 8.81 -17.15
CA PRO A 254 -2.71 8.95 -18.05
C PRO A 254 -1.88 10.19 -17.68
N LEU A 255 -0.55 10.06 -17.77
CA LEU A 255 0.37 11.17 -17.56
C LEU A 255 0.45 12.02 -18.83
N ASP A 256 0.29 13.34 -18.70
CA ASP A 256 0.23 14.29 -19.83
C ASP A 256 1.56 14.41 -20.60
N GLU A 257 1.50 14.92 -21.83
CA GLU A 257 2.60 14.97 -22.80
C GLU A 257 3.78 15.89 -22.43
N GLY A 258 3.69 16.65 -21.34
CA GLY A 258 4.71 17.60 -20.90
C GLY A 258 6.00 16.97 -20.38
N HIS A 259 6.05 15.64 -20.22
CA HIS A 259 7.28 14.93 -19.88
C HIS A 259 8.17 14.76 -21.11
N PRO A 260 9.49 15.04 -21.02
CA PRO A 260 10.41 14.93 -22.14
C PRO A 260 10.28 13.57 -22.82
N LYS A 261 9.95 13.59 -24.12
CA LYS A 261 9.75 12.38 -24.95
C LYS A 261 10.95 11.41 -24.91
N ASP A 262 12.10 11.90 -24.49
CA ASP A 262 13.37 11.18 -24.47
C ASP A 262 13.56 10.28 -23.23
N SER A 263 12.62 10.31 -22.27
CA SER A 263 12.75 9.60 -20.98
C SER A 263 12.12 8.20 -20.90
N GLY A 264 11.75 7.59 -22.03
CA GLY A 264 11.43 6.15 -22.07
C GLY A 264 10.03 5.77 -21.58
N GLY A 265 9.02 6.63 -21.77
CA GLY A 265 7.60 6.27 -21.70
C GLY A 265 6.77 7.10 -20.71
N ARG A 266 5.50 7.32 -21.05
CA ARG A 266 4.48 7.91 -20.18
C ARG A 266 3.87 6.80 -19.32
N SER A 267 4.54 6.43 -18.23
CA SER A 267 4.02 5.43 -17.32
C SER A 267 4.26 5.81 -15.86
N TRP A 268 3.30 5.48 -15.00
CA TRP A 268 3.39 5.68 -13.55
C TRP A 268 4.59 4.98 -12.93
N ILE A 269 5.11 3.90 -13.53
CA ILE A 269 6.33 3.25 -13.02
C ILE A 269 7.57 4.16 -13.14
N VAL A 270 7.60 5.05 -14.13
CA VAL A 270 8.69 6.04 -14.30
C VAL A 270 8.59 7.13 -13.23
N GLN A 271 7.38 7.45 -12.79
CA GLN A 271 7.11 8.36 -11.66
C GLN A 271 7.20 7.65 -10.30
N ALA A 272 7.60 6.38 -10.26
CA ALA A 272 7.67 5.62 -9.04
C ALA A 272 8.93 5.96 -8.23
N CYS A 273 8.75 6.18 -6.93
CA CYS A 273 9.84 6.49 -6.01
C CYS A 273 9.68 5.70 -4.70
N SER A 274 10.80 5.49 -4.00
CA SER A 274 10.79 4.89 -2.67
C SER A 274 10.53 5.99 -1.65
N ALA A 275 9.43 5.88 -0.91
CA ALA A 275 9.08 6.79 0.17
C ALA A 275 9.92 6.54 1.42
N ILE A 276 10.21 5.27 1.70
CA ILE A 276 11.01 4.84 2.85
C ILE A 276 12.36 4.33 2.36
N THR A 277 13.40 5.13 2.55
CA THR A 277 14.74 4.81 2.04
C THR A 277 15.64 4.10 3.04
N THR A 278 15.34 4.16 4.33
CA THR A 278 16.05 3.41 5.38
C THR A 278 15.13 2.40 6.05
N GLN A 279 15.71 1.40 6.70
CA GLN A 279 14.94 0.40 7.43
C GLN A 279 14.21 1.06 8.62
N HIS A 280 12.88 0.96 8.64
CA HIS A 280 12.05 1.38 9.77
C HIS A 280 11.65 0.17 10.64
N GLN A 281 11.29 -0.94 9.98
CA GLN A 281 10.96 -2.21 10.63
C GLN A 281 12.23 -3.06 10.83
N VAL A 282 12.44 -3.53 12.06
CA VAL A 282 13.59 -4.34 12.44
C VAL A 282 13.25 -5.84 12.57
N ASN A 283 12.02 -6.18 12.96
CA ASN A 283 11.56 -7.58 13.08
C ASN A 283 10.98 -8.13 11.76
N SER A 284 10.55 -9.39 11.73
CA SER A 284 10.06 -10.06 10.52
C SER A 284 8.54 -10.03 10.32
N PHE A 285 7.76 -9.52 11.28
CA PHE A 285 6.30 -9.70 11.33
C PHE A 285 5.50 -8.39 11.34
N ASP A 286 6.15 -7.23 11.50
CA ASP A 286 5.48 -5.93 11.56
C ASP A 286 5.21 -5.25 10.21
N CYS A 287 5.49 -5.88 9.07
CA CYS A 287 5.36 -5.21 7.77
C CYS A 287 3.93 -4.73 7.50
N GLY A 288 2.92 -5.53 7.89
CA GLY A 288 1.52 -5.12 7.83
C GLY A 288 1.18 -3.96 8.78
N VAL A 289 1.73 -3.96 10.00
CA VAL A 289 1.51 -2.89 10.99
C VAL A 289 2.11 -1.58 10.52
N ALA A 290 3.37 -1.63 10.04
CA ALA A 290 4.06 -0.47 9.48
C ALA A 290 3.29 0.10 8.28
N CYS A 291 2.79 -0.75 7.40
CA CYS A 291 1.96 -0.36 6.27
C CYS A 291 0.67 0.36 6.70
N LEU A 292 -0.06 -0.14 7.70
CA LEU A 292 -1.23 0.55 8.24
C LEU A 292 -0.88 1.91 8.85
N LEU A 293 0.23 2.00 9.59
CA LEU A 293 0.73 3.27 10.13
C LEU A 293 1.05 4.28 9.01
N TYR A 294 1.73 3.84 7.95
CA TYR A 294 2.02 4.70 6.80
C TYR A 294 0.75 5.15 6.08
N ALA A 295 -0.21 4.26 5.89
CA ALA A 295 -1.50 4.58 5.27
C ALA A 295 -2.24 5.64 6.08
N GLU A 296 -2.29 5.53 7.41
CA GLU A 296 -2.93 6.52 8.26
C GLU A 296 -2.19 7.87 8.25
N LYS A 297 -0.86 7.87 8.38
CA LYS A 297 -0.07 9.10 8.28
C LYS A 297 -0.28 9.80 6.92
N CYS A 298 -0.37 9.02 5.83
CA CYS A 298 -0.72 9.54 4.51
C CYS A 298 -2.12 10.17 4.49
N ALA A 299 -3.09 9.53 5.14
CA ALA A 299 -4.47 9.99 5.21
C ALA A 299 -4.63 11.29 6.04
N GLN A 300 -3.78 11.47 7.05
CA GLN A 300 -3.58 12.73 7.79
C GLN A 300 -2.75 13.77 6.99
N GLY A 301 -2.49 13.48 5.72
CA GLY A 301 -1.84 14.35 4.76
C GLY A 301 -0.32 14.44 4.93
N MET A 302 0.33 13.64 5.78
CA MET A 302 1.79 13.71 5.95
C MET A 302 2.52 13.40 4.64
N MET A 303 3.61 14.13 4.37
CA MET A 303 4.43 13.90 3.19
C MET A 303 5.33 12.68 3.39
N LYS A 304 5.82 12.08 2.30
CA LYS A 304 6.64 10.87 2.39
C LYS A 304 7.94 11.13 3.15
N GLU A 305 8.51 12.32 2.99
CA GLU A 305 9.71 12.78 3.69
C GLU A 305 9.48 12.87 5.21
N ASP A 306 8.34 13.41 5.62
CA ASP A 306 7.96 13.50 7.02
C ASP A 306 7.75 12.11 7.63
N ILE A 307 7.02 11.24 6.91
CA ILE A 307 6.81 9.85 7.34
C ILE A 307 8.15 9.12 7.45
N HIS A 308 9.05 9.32 6.48
CA HIS A 308 10.40 8.76 6.51
C HIS A 308 11.21 9.24 7.73
N ALA A 309 11.22 10.54 7.99
CA ALA A 309 12.02 11.12 9.05
C ALA A 309 11.48 10.84 10.46
N THR A 310 10.16 10.68 10.60
CA THR A 310 9.48 10.63 11.91
C THR A 310 8.95 9.26 12.28
N THR A 311 9.23 8.21 11.49
CA THR A 311 8.76 6.86 11.80
C THR A 311 9.94 5.92 12.00
N ASN A 312 9.89 5.15 13.06
CA ASN A 312 10.86 4.11 13.39
C ASN A 312 10.15 2.88 14.01
N GLN A 313 10.93 1.88 14.41
CA GLN A 313 10.39 0.64 14.99
C GLN A 313 9.53 0.87 16.24
N ARG A 314 9.86 1.88 17.08
CA ARG A 314 9.08 2.19 18.27
C ARG A 314 7.67 2.63 17.89
N ASP A 315 7.54 3.51 16.91
CA ASP A 315 6.23 3.98 16.44
C ASP A 315 5.39 2.82 15.87
N ILE A 316 6.03 1.90 15.15
CA ILE A 316 5.39 0.69 14.61
C ILE A 316 4.89 -0.21 15.75
N THR A 317 5.71 -0.43 16.78
CA THR A 317 5.32 -1.22 17.96
C THR A 317 4.19 -0.55 18.76
N GLU A 318 4.26 0.77 18.98
CA GLU A 318 3.18 1.54 19.63
C GLU A 318 1.88 1.47 18.81
N PHE A 319 1.99 1.48 17.48
CA PHE A 319 0.83 1.29 16.59
C PHE A 319 0.22 -0.12 16.70
N ARG A 320 1.05 -1.17 16.80
CA ARG A 320 0.56 -2.54 17.10
C ARG A 320 -0.21 -2.57 18.42
N GLN A 321 0.31 -1.94 19.46
CA GLN A 321 -0.38 -1.85 20.76
C GLN A 321 -1.70 -1.07 20.65
N CYS A 322 -1.77 -0.06 19.78
CA CYS A 322 -3.01 0.63 19.46
C CYS A 322 -4.03 -0.31 18.81
N LEU A 323 -3.62 -1.12 17.82
CA LEU A 323 -4.47 -2.13 17.19
C LEU A 323 -4.99 -3.17 18.21
N GLN A 324 -4.12 -3.64 19.10
CA GLN A 324 -4.49 -4.58 20.17
C GLN A 324 -5.49 -3.98 21.16
N ARG A 325 -5.35 -2.70 21.53
CA ARG A 325 -6.31 -2.00 22.40
C ARG A 325 -7.66 -1.81 21.70
N CYS A 326 -7.63 -1.42 20.43
CA CYS A 326 -8.79 -1.29 19.57
C CYS A 326 -9.59 -2.61 19.52
N LEU A 327 -8.94 -3.73 19.21
CA LEU A 327 -9.60 -5.05 19.15
C LEU A 327 -10.17 -5.49 20.51
N ARG A 328 -9.43 -5.28 21.61
CA ARG A 328 -9.94 -5.58 22.95
C ARG A 328 -11.21 -4.81 23.27
N SER A 329 -11.27 -3.52 22.90
CA SER A 329 -12.47 -2.70 23.08
C SER A 329 -13.68 -3.25 22.30
N LEU A 330 -13.46 -3.66 21.05
CA LEU A 330 -14.49 -4.28 20.21
C LEU A 330 -15.03 -5.58 20.82
N ASN A 331 -14.15 -6.42 21.35
CA ASN A 331 -14.53 -7.68 22.01
C ASN A 331 -15.38 -7.44 23.25
N SER A 332 -14.97 -6.50 24.11
CA SER A 332 -15.73 -6.18 25.33
C SER A 332 -17.14 -5.69 25.01
N ARG A 333 -17.32 -4.91 23.94
CA ARG A 333 -18.64 -4.43 23.51
C ARG A 333 -19.52 -5.53 22.95
N SER A 334 -18.97 -6.42 22.11
CA SER A 334 -19.73 -7.53 21.55
C SER A 334 -20.23 -8.52 22.61
N LEU A 335 -19.51 -8.67 23.72
CA LEU A 335 -19.96 -9.50 24.85
C LEU A 335 -21.11 -8.83 25.60
N ASN A 336 -21.04 -7.51 25.80
CA ASN A 336 -22.09 -6.75 26.48
C ASN A 336 -23.40 -6.70 25.68
N SER A 337 -23.33 -6.55 24.35
CA SER A 337 -24.55 -6.50 23.50
C SER A 337 -25.33 -7.82 23.51
N ARG A 338 -24.64 -8.96 23.60
CA ARG A 338 -25.27 -10.29 23.69
C ARG A 338 -26.00 -10.51 25.02
N GLN A 339 -25.56 -9.88 26.11
CA GLN A 339 -26.23 -10.01 27.41
C GLN A 339 -27.54 -9.24 27.50
N VAL A 340 -27.63 -8.07 26.86
CA VAL A 340 -28.84 -7.22 26.89
C VAL A 340 -29.98 -7.83 26.06
N ASN A 341 -29.67 -8.57 25.00
CA ASN A 341 -30.66 -9.17 24.10
C ASN A 341 -31.03 -10.62 24.44
N SER A 342 -30.63 -11.14 25.61
CA SER A 342 -31.15 -12.44 26.06
C SER A 342 -32.60 -12.23 26.51
N PRO A 343 -33.62 -12.75 25.76
CA PRO A 343 -35.01 -12.58 26.15
C PRO A 343 -35.16 -13.23 27.53
N ARG A 344 -35.47 -12.42 28.55
CA ARG A 344 -35.92 -12.97 29.84
C ARG A 344 -37.10 -13.87 29.51
N GLY A 345 -36.89 -15.17 29.66
CA GLY A 345 -37.91 -16.16 29.44
C GLY A 345 -39.09 -15.88 30.37
N ASN A 346 -40.14 -15.25 29.82
CA ASN A 346 -41.48 -15.59 30.22
C ASN A 346 -41.76 -16.97 29.61
N LEU A 347 -41.31 -18.01 30.33
CA LEU A 347 -41.86 -19.35 30.22
C LEU A 347 -43.32 -19.29 30.68
N SER A 348 -44.18 -18.74 29.81
CA SER A 348 -45.61 -19.01 29.84
C SER A 348 -45.75 -20.49 29.51
N THR A 349 -46.16 -21.25 30.52
CA THR A 349 -46.56 -22.64 30.43
C THR A 349 -47.75 -22.77 29.49
N CYS A 350 -47.49 -22.95 28.19
CA CYS A 350 -48.48 -23.49 27.26
C CYS A 350 -48.73 -24.95 27.62
N ARG A 351 -49.71 -25.12 28.51
CA ARG A 351 -50.35 -26.36 28.89
C ARG A 351 -50.98 -26.97 27.63
N TRP A 352 -50.34 -27.97 27.05
CA TRP A 352 -50.97 -28.84 26.05
C TRP A 352 -52.03 -29.70 26.77
N GLY A 353 -53.23 -29.15 26.90
CA GLY A 353 -54.42 -29.92 27.23
C GLY A 353 -54.79 -30.76 26.01
N GLY A 354 -54.67 -32.08 26.15
CA GLY A 354 -55.18 -33.02 25.18
C GLY A 354 -56.70 -32.93 25.05
N ALA A 355 -57.18 -32.99 23.83
CA ALA A 355 -58.53 -33.42 23.50
C ALA A 355 -58.43 -34.39 22.33
N LEU A 356 -58.43 -35.68 22.66
CA LEU A 356 -58.84 -36.75 21.77
C LEU A 356 -60.35 -36.56 21.54
N SER A 357 -60.76 -36.27 20.31
CA SER A 357 -62.13 -36.52 19.86
C SER A 357 -62.10 -37.47 18.68
N SER A 358 -62.35 -38.73 19.00
CA SER A 358 -62.87 -39.75 18.10
C SER A 358 -64.27 -39.35 17.64
N THR A 359 -64.49 -39.32 16.32
CA THR A 359 -65.81 -39.55 15.73
C THR A 359 -65.63 -40.36 14.44
N GLU A 360 -66.18 -41.57 14.49
CA GLU A 360 -66.49 -42.45 13.37
C GLU A 360 -67.60 -41.88 12.47
N ASN A 361 -67.72 -42.51 11.29
CA ASN A 361 -68.85 -42.60 10.35
C ASN A 361 -68.92 -41.57 9.20
N ALA A 362 -68.50 -41.97 8.00
CA ALA A 362 -69.34 -42.67 7.01
C ALA A 362 -68.47 -43.24 5.87
#